data_AF-A0A0D6JVW7-F1
#
_entry.id   AF-A0A0D6JVW7-F1
#
_cell.length_a   1.000
_cell.length_b   1.000
_cell.length_c   1.000
_cell.angle_alpha   90.00
_cell.angle_beta   90.00
_cell.angle_gamma   90.00
#
_symmetry.space_group_name_H-M   'P 1'
#
loop_
_entity.id
_entity.type
_entity.pdbx_description
1 polymer ?
#
loop_
_entity_poly.entity_id
_entity_poly.type
_entity_poly.pdbx_seq_one_letter_code
_entity_poly.pdbx_strand_id
1 'polypeptide(L)' 'MSRQTALDTLDLDDDASEDEVKAAYRKRVKETHPDSKTGDEEAFKRVNRAYERLSD' A
#
# COMPACT_ATOMS: atom_id res chain seq x y z
N MET A 1 -6.84 -8.62 6.85
CA MET A 1 -5.75 -7.72 7.29
C MET A 1 -6.32 -6.76 8.32
N SER A 2 -5.60 -6.49 9.41
CA SER A 2 -5.96 -5.43 10.36
C SER A 2 -5.52 -4.06 9.82
N ARG A 3 -6.04 -2.96 10.39
CA ARG A 3 -5.63 -1.59 10.06
C ARG A 3 -4.10 -1.41 10.18
N GLN A 4 -3.53 -1.89 11.28
CA GLN A 4 -2.08 -1.87 11.53
C GLN A 4 -1.27 -2.60 10.45
N THR A 5 -1.66 -3.82 10.08
CA THR A 5 -0.97 -4.55 9.01
C THR A 5 -1.07 -3.84 7.65
N ALA A 6 -2.18 -3.15 7.40
CA ALA A 6 -2.35 -2.37 6.18
C ALA A 6 -1.43 -1.14 6.15
N LEU A 7 -1.29 -0.43 7.28
CA LEU A 7 -0.38 0.71 7.40
C LEU A 7 1.09 0.27 7.25
N ASP A 8 1.47 -0.82 7.91
CA ASP A 8 2.81 -1.43 7.77
C ASP A 8 3.11 -1.83 6.32
N THR A 9 2.13 -2.39 5.60
CA THR A 9 2.27 -2.74 4.17
C THR A 9 2.54 -1.51 3.29
N LEU A 10 1.98 -0.36 3.67
CA LEU A 10 2.19 0.92 3.00
C LEU A 10 3.39 1.71 3.54
N ASP A 11 4.12 1.17 4.53
CA ASP A 11 5.24 1.85 5.21
C ASP A 11 4.77 3.14 5.90
N LEU A 12 3.67 3.05 6.65
CA LEU A 12 3.01 4.16 7.33
C LEU A 12 2.86 3.91 8.83
N ASP A 13 2.89 5.00 9.60
CA ASP A 13 2.59 5.00 11.03
C ASP A 13 1.08 4.85 11.32
N ASP A 14 0.74 4.46 12.55
CA ASP A 14 -0.65 4.27 13.01
C ASP A 14 -1.50 5.56 12.96
N ASP A 15 -0.82 6.71 13.00
CA ASP A 15 -1.39 8.06 12.97
C ASP A 15 -1.49 8.62 11.54
N ALA A 16 -1.10 7.85 10.52
CA ALA A 16 -1.11 8.30 9.14
C ALA A 16 -2.50 8.75 8.68
N SER A 17 -2.53 9.92 8.04
CA SER A 17 -3.76 10.50 7.49
C SER A 17 -4.16 9.86 6.16
N GLU A 18 -5.43 10.00 5.75
CA GLU A 18 -5.92 9.46 4.47
C GLU A 18 -5.13 9.98 3.25
N ASP A 19 -4.67 11.23 3.30
CA ASP A 19 -3.79 11.80 2.28
C ASP A 19 -2.44 11.09 2.20
N GLU A 20 -1.85 10.73 3.34
CA GLU A 20 -0.59 9.97 3.41
C GLU A 20 -0.79 8.54 2.92
N VAL A 21 -1.90 7.90 3.28
CA VAL A 21 -2.33 6.60 2.77
C VAL A 21 -2.41 6.60 1.25
N LYS A 22 -3.07 7.61 0.66
CA LYS A 22 -3.14 7.77 -0.81
C LYS A 22 -1.79 8.03 -1.45
N ALA A 23 -0.93 8.82 -0.83
CA ALA A 23 0.40 9.13 -1.35
C ALA A 23 1.31 7.88 -1.34
N ALA A 24 1.35 7.16 -0.21
CA ALA A 24 2.12 5.94 -0.03
C ALA A 24 1.63 4.82 -0.96
N TYR A 25 0.31 4.63 -1.08
CA TYR A 25 -0.27 3.67 -2.02
C TYR A 25 0.20 3.92 -3.46
N ARG A 26 0.12 5.17 -3.95
CA ARG A 26 0.57 5.51 -5.31
C ARG A 26 2.06 5.25 -5.53
N LYS A 27 2.88 5.53 -4.51
CA LYS A 27 4.33 5.26 -4.55
C LYS A 27 4.58 3.75 -4.63
N ARG A 28 4.01 2.97 -3.71
CA ARG A 28 4.17 1.52 -3.65
C ARG A 28 3.61 0.79 -4.85
N VAL A 29 2.49 1.26 -5.41
CA VAL A 29 1.94 0.72 -6.66
C VAL A 29 2.97 0.84 -7.79
N LYS A 30 3.60 2.00 -7.97
CA LYS A 30 4.63 2.16 -9.01
C LYS A 30 5.85 1.26 -8.78
N GLU A 31 6.25 1.09 -7.52
CA GLU A 31 7.40 0.25 -7.15
C GLU A 31 7.11 -1.25 -7.35
N THR A 32 5.90 -1.69 -7.00
CA THR A 32 5.48 -3.10 -7.07
C THR A 32 4.83 -3.50 -8.39
N HIS A 33 4.53 -2.54 -9.28
CA HIS A 33 3.83 -2.80 -10.53
C HIS A 33 4.56 -3.86 -11.37
N PRO A 34 3.87 -4.87 -11.94
CA PRO A 34 4.50 -5.93 -12.71
C PRO A 34 5.26 -5.44 -13.96
N ASP A 35 4.90 -4.29 -14.54
CA ASP A 35 5.69 -3.64 -15.62
C ASP A 35 7.04 -3.06 -15.15
N SER A 36 7.24 -2.86 -13.85
CA SER A 36 8.55 -2.44 -13.33
C SER A 36 9.54 -3.60 -13.42
N LYS A 37 10.82 -3.30 -13.68
CA LYS A 37 11.88 -4.34 -13.76
C LYS A 37 12.03 -5.17 -12.48
N THR A 38 11.55 -4.65 -11.35
CA THR A 38 11.51 -5.29 -10.04
C THR A 38 10.08 -5.48 -9.54
N GLY A 39 9.11 -5.48 -10.45
CA GLY A 39 7.69 -5.63 -10.17
C GLY A 39 7.36 -6.99 -9.58
N ASP A 40 6.42 -7.01 -8.63
CA ASP A 40 5.97 -8.23 -7.97
C ASP A 40 4.45 -8.17 -7.82
N GLU A 41 3.76 -9.06 -8.54
CA GLU A 41 2.29 -9.08 -8.58
C GLU A 41 1.69 -9.37 -7.19
N GLU A 42 2.35 -10.18 -6.37
CA GLU A 42 1.88 -10.47 -5.01
C GLU A 42 2.02 -9.26 -4.08
N ALA A 43 3.11 -8.51 -4.21
CA ALA A 43 3.32 -7.24 -3.52
C ALA A 43 2.29 -6.20 -3.99
N PHE A 44 2.03 -6.10 -5.29
CA PHE A 44 1.01 -5.20 -5.83
C PHE A 44 -0.39 -5.52 -5.29
N LYS A 45 -0.76 -6.81 -5.24
CA LYS A 45 -2.03 -7.26 -4.63
C LYS A 45 -2.10 -6.96 -3.13
N ARG A 46 -0.98 -7.08 -2.40
CA ARG A 46 -0.90 -6.73 -0.97
C ARG A 46 -1.11 -5.23 -0.75
N VAL A 47 -0.44 -4.38 -1.53
CA VAL A 47 -0.57 -2.92 -1.47
C VAL A 47 -2.01 -2.47 -1.76
N ASN A 48 -2.66 -3.07 -2.76
CA ASN A 48 -4.09 -2.82 -3.03
C ASN A 48 -4.99 -3.20 -1.86
N ARG A 49 -4.86 -4.43 -1.33
CA ARG A 49 -5.66 -4.87 -0.18
C ARG A 49 -5.46 -4.01 1.07
N ALA A 50 -4.23 -3.54 1.30
CA ALA A 50 -3.93 -2.63 2.39
C ALA A 50 -4.66 -1.29 2.20
N TYR A 51 -4.57 -0.69 1.01
CA TYR A 51 -5.26 0.56 0.70
C TYR A 51 -6.79 0.43 0.79
N GLU A 52 -7.38 -0.62 0.21
CA GLU A 52 -8.82 -0.88 0.30
C GLU A 52 -9.27 -0.98 1.76
N ARG A 53 -8.48 -1.62 2.63
CA ARG A 53 -8.83 -1.75 4.05
C ARG A 53 -8.75 -0.43 4.82
N LEU A 54 -7.89 0.50 4.40
CA LEU A 54 -7.71 1.80 5.04
C LEU A 54 -8.66 2.87 4.50
N SER A 55 -9.24 2.62 3.32
CA SER A 55 -10.16 3.53 2.64
C SER A 55 -11.64 3.15 2.85
N ASP A 56 -11.91 2.04 3.55
CA ASP A 56 -13.24 1.55 3.99
C ASP A 56 -13.62 2.04 5.40
#